data_AF-A0A0M2VI07-F1
#
_entry.id   AF-A0A0M2VI07-F1
#
_cell.length_a   1.000
_cell.length_b   1.000
_cell.length_c   1.000
_cell.angle_alpha   90.00
_cell.angle_beta   90.00
_cell.angle_gamma   90.00
#
_symmetry.space_group_name_H-M   'P 1'
#
loop_
_entity.id
_entity.type
_entity.pdbx_description
1 polymer ?
#
loop_
_entity_poly.entity_id
_entity_poly.type
_entity_poly.pdbx_seq_one_letter_code
_entity_poly.pdbx_strand_id
1 'polypeptide(L)'
;MNTWLCWLSWPFLLAGLFFFLAGTVGLLRFPDAYSRLHAVTKADTLGLGLLVVGLSLRSDSWQSVAQMLLVWLLIMASGATACQLLARYQRDADRVDAKTIQEQPSDGR
;
A
#
# COMPACT_ATOMS: atom_id res chain seq x y z
N MET A 1 15.65 28.14 -18.36
CA MET A 1 15.00 28.42 -17.05
C MET A 1 13.50 28.40 -17.29
N ASN A 2 12.88 27.23 -17.21
CA ASN A 2 11.58 26.99 -17.82
C ASN A 2 10.49 26.96 -16.74
N THR A 3 9.99 28.14 -16.40
CA THR A 3 8.90 28.36 -15.43
C THR A 3 7.63 27.56 -15.74
N TRP A 4 7.40 27.20 -17.00
CA TRP A 4 6.31 26.33 -17.46
C TRP A 4 6.32 24.93 -16.81
N LEU A 5 7.50 24.33 -16.61
CA LEU A 5 7.64 23.03 -15.95
C LEU A 5 7.25 23.13 -14.47
N CYS A 6 7.53 24.25 -13.81
CA CYS A 6 7.15 24.46 -12.40
C CYS A 6 5.64 24.52 -12.20
N TRP A 7 4.91 25.14 -13.13
CA TRP A 7 3.44 25.21 -13.07
C TRP A 7 2.80 23.83 -13.30
N LEU A 8 3.37 23.01 -14.20
CA LEU A 8 2.84 21.67 -14.50
C LEU A 8 3.11 20.65 -13.39
N SER A 9 4.25 20.76 -12.68
CA SER A 9 4.57 19.85 -11.57
C SER A 9 3.70 20.07 -10.32
N TRP A 10 3.20 21.29 -10.11
CA TRP A 10 2.44 21.66 -8.90
C TRP A 10 1.19 20.80 -8.67
N PRO A 11 0.27 20.62 -9.64
CA PRO A 11 -0.89 19.75 -9.47
C PRO A 11 -0.49 18.29 -9.30
N PHE A 12 0.61 17.85 -9.90
CA PHE A 12 1.08 16.47 -9.81
C PHE A 12 1.62 16.13 -8.42
N LEU A 13 2.38 17.06 -7.82
CA LEU A 13 2.85 16.98 -6.43
C LEU A 13 1.68 17.06 -5.44
N LEU A 14 0.73 17.98 -5.65
CA LEU A 14 -0.47 18.09 -4.81
C LEU A 14 -1.34 16.84 -4.89
N ALA A 15 -1.53 16.27 -6.08
CA ALA A 15 -2.30 15.05 -6.25
C ALA A 15 -1.61 13.84 -5.61
N GLY A 16 -0.28 13.73 -5.72
CA GLY A 16 0.50 12.72 -4.99
C GLY A 16 0.38 12.88 -3.47
N LEU A 17 0.49 14.11 -2.97
CA LEU A 17 0.33 14.42 -1.54
C LEU A 17 -1.08 14.12 -1.03
N PHE A 18 -2.11 14.46 -1.80
CA PHE A 18 -3.50 14.16 -1.48
C PHE A 18 -3.73 12.64 -1.43
N PHE A 19 -3.12 11.88 -2.34
CA PHE A 19 -3.21 10.42 -2.35
C PHE A 19 -2.49 9.79 -1.14
N PHE A 20 -1.35 10.36 -0.72
CA PHE A 20 -0.62 9.92 0.47
C PHE A 20 -1.41 10.21 1.75
N LEU A 21 -2.05 11.38 1.83
CA LEU A 21 -3.00 11.73 2.90
C LEU A 21 -4.20 10.79 2.92
N ALA A 22 -4.79 10.50 1.76
CA ALA A 22 -5.89 9.55 1.64
C ALA A 22 -5.47 8.13 2.06
N GLY A 23 -4.26 7.69 1.73
CA GLY A 23 -3.67 6.42 2.18
C GLY A 23 -3.49 6.37 3.70
N THR A 24 -2.96 7.45 4.28
CA THR A 24 -2.79 7.59 5.74
C THR A 24 -4.13 7.59 6.47
N VAL A 25 -5.13 8.30 5.94
CA VAL A 25 -6.50 8.32 6.48
C VAL A 25 -7.17 6.96 6.33
N GLY A 26 -6.96 6.25 5.22
CA GLY A 26 -7.42 4.88 5.01
C GLY A 26 -6.82 3.89 6.02
N LEU A 27 -5.55 4.06 6.38
CA LEU A 27 -4.89 3.25 7.41
C LEU A 27 -5.48 3.48 8.81
N LEU A 28 -5.81 4.74 9.14
CA LEU A 28 -6.35 5.13 10.44
C LEU A 28 -7.85 4.80 10.63
N ARG A 29 -8.62 4.72 9.53
CA ARG A 29 -10.08 4.55 9.60
C ARG A 29 -10.55 3.09 9.56
N PHE A 30 -9.74 2.16 9.05
CA PHE A 30 -10.11 0.75 9.01
C PHE A 30 -9.48 -0.05 10.17
N PRO A 31 -10.27 -0.64 11.08
CA PRO A 31 -9.76 -1.47 12.18
C PRO A 31 -9.34 -2.88 11.74
N ASP A 32 -9.69 -3.31 10.51
CA ASP A 32 -9.41 -4.65 9.99
C ASP A 32 -8.13 -4.68 9.13
N ALA A 33 -7.24 -5.64 9.40
CA ALA A 33 -5.90 -5.74 8.81
C ALA A 33 -5.93 -5.90 7.28
N TYR A 34 -6.95 -6.57 6.73
CA TYR A 34 -7.12 -6.73 5.28
C TYR A 34 -7.55 -5.45 4.59
N SER A 35 -8.50 -4.72 5.16
CA SER A 35 -8.92 -3.42 4.62
C SER A 35 -7.79 -2.40 4.68
N ARG A 36 -6.95 -2.43 5.72
CA ARG A 36 -5.75 -1.59 5.82
C ARG A 36 -4.73 -1.90 4.72
N LEU A 37 -4.39 -3.18 4.52
CA LEU A 37 -3.44 -3.58 3.48
C LEU A 37 -3.93 -3.25 2.07
N HIS A 38 -5.22 -3.44 1.79
CA HIS A 38 -5.80 -3.10 0.49
C HIS A 38 -5.83 -1.59 0.24
N ALA A 39 -6.18 -0.80 1.26
CA ALA A 39 -6.18 0.66 1.19
C ALA A 39 -4.75 1.21 0.99
N VAL A 40 -3.78 0.71 1.75
CA VAL A 40 -2.36 1.09 1.63
C VAL A 40 -1.81 0.72 0.26
N THR A 41 -2.06 -0.50 -0.21
CA THR A 41 -1.53 -0.93 -1.52
C THR A 41 -2.06 -0.04 -2.64
N LYS A 42 -3.36 0.28 -2.65
CA LYS A 42 -3.94 1.22 -3.62
C LYS A 42 -3.36 2.63 -3.49
N ALA A 43 -3.18 3.11 -2.26
CA ALA A 43 -2.55 4.39 -1.94
C ALA A 43 -1.12 4.47 -2.49
N ASP A 44 -0.30 3.45 -2.27
CA ASP A 44 1.08 3.40 -2.75
C ASP A 44 1.14 3.25 -4.27
N THR A 45 0.34 2.38 -4.90
CA THR A 45 0.41 2.19 -6.37
C THR A 45 0.05 3.47 -7.13
N LEU A 46 -1.01 4.17 -6.72
CA LEU A 46 -1.48 5.38 -7.39
C LEU A 46 -0.73 6.64 -6.91
N GLY A 47 -0.44 6.76 -5.62
CA GLY A 47 0.25 7.90 -5.04
C GLY A 47 1.72 7.99 -5.44
N LEU A 48 2.48 6.88 -5.33
CA LEU A 48 3.87 6.85 -5.80
C LEU A 48 3.94 6.84 -7.34
N GLY A 49 2.97 6.24 -8.03
CA GLY A 49 2.87 6.34 -9.49
C GLY A 49 2.75 7.79 -9.96
N LEU A 50 1.91 8.59 -9.29
CA LEU A 50 1.83 10.03 -9.52
C LEU A 50 3.11 10.75 -9.05
N LEU A 51 3.70 10.38 -7.92
CA LEU A 51 4.94 11.02 -7.49
C LEU A 51 6.08 10.83 -8.52
N VAL A 52 6.23 9.61 -9.04
CA VAL A 52 7.26 9.25 -10.03
C VAL A 52 7.02 9.94 -11.35
N VAL A 53 5.79 10.00 -11.86
CA VAL A 53 5.52 10.71 -13.12
C VAL A 53 5.74 12.23 -12.96
N GLY A 54 5.43 12.81 -11.79
CA GLY A 54 5.69 14.22 -11.50
C GLY A 54 7.18 14.55 -11.37
N LEU A 55 7.97 13.65 -10.79
CA LEU A 55 9.42 13.77 -10.74
C LEU A 55 10.09 13.50 -12.09
N SER A 56 9.55 12.59 -12.91
CA SER A 56 10.04 12.35 -14.28
C SER A 56 9.95 13.62 -15.14
N LEU A 57 8.89 14.42 -14.94
CA LEU A 57 8.74 15.72 -15.59
C LEU A 57 9.73 16.80 -15.09
N ARG A 58 10.34 16.63 -13.91
CA ARG A 58 11.29 17.60 -13.32
C ARG A 58 12.76 17.14 -13.37
N SER A 59 12.99 15.86 -13.61
CA SER A 59 14.31 15.23 -13.53
C SER A 59 14.98 15.20 -14.90
N ASP A 60 16.09 15.95 -15.04
CA ASP A 60 16.95 15.92 -16.24
C ASP A 60 17.76 14.60 -16.37
N SER A 61 17.81 13.76 -15.32
CA SER A 61 18.59 12.51 -15.30
C SER A 61 17.72 11.26 -15.13
N TRP A 62 17.90 10.31 -16.05
CA TRP A 62 17.22 9.01 -16.08
C TRP A 62 17.57 8.11 -14.88
N GLN A 63 18.77 8.28 -14.29
CA GLN A 63 19.25 7.46 -13.18
C GLN A 63 18.45 7.68 -11.88
N SER A 64 18.09 8.93 -11.58
CA SER A 64 17.29 9.26 -10.39
C SER A 64 15.89 8.66 -10.47
N VAL A 65 15.27 8.69 -11.65
CA VAL A 65 13.96 8.09 -11.89
C VAL A 65 14.02 6.58 -11.70
N ALA A 66 15.05 5.91 -12.24
CA ALA A 66 15.24 4.47 -12.10
C ALA A 66 15.39 4.03 -10.63
N GLN A 67 16.15 4.78 -9.81
CA GLN A 67 16.30 4.49 -8.38
C GLN A 67 14.98 4.62 -7.62
N MET A 68 14.16 5.64 -7.90
CA MET A 68 12.86 5.81 -7.25
C MET A 68 11.88 4.70 -7.64
N LEU A 69 11.89 4.29 -8.92
CA LEU A 69 11.10 3.16 -9.40
C LEU A 69 11.50 1.85 -8.71
N LEU A 70 12.81 1.64 -8.49
CA LEU A 70 13.32 0.46 -7.80
C LEU A 70 12.87 0.41 -6.35
N VAL A 71 12.95 1.54 -5.63
CA VAL A 71 12.46 1.66 -4.24
C VAL A 71 10.95 1.41 -4.18
N TRP A 72 10.18 1.96 -5.12
CA TRP A 72 8.74 1.73 -5.22
C TRP A 72 8.39 0.25 -5.40
N LEU A 73 9.08 -0.45 -6.30
CA LEU A 73 8.92 -1.89 -6.49
C LEU A 73 9.26 -2.68 -5.24
N LEU A 74 10.32 -2.28 -4.53
CA LEU A 74 10.75 -2.95 -3.30
C LEU A 74 9.71 -2.80 -2.17
N ILE A 75 9.09 -1.62 -2.06
CA ILE A 75 7.98 -1.35 -1.13
C ILE A 75 6.76 -2.21 -1.48
N MET A 76 6.38 -2.29 -2.76
CA MET A 76 5.29 -3.16 -3.22
C MET A 76 5.55 -4.63 -2.90
N ALA A 77 6.77 -5.11 -3.14
CA ALA A 77 7.17 -6.48 -2.81
C ALA A 77 7.08 -6.72 -1.30
N SER A 78 7.58 -5.80 -0.47
CA SER A 78 7.50 -5.88 1.00
C SER A 78 6.04 -5.94 1.49
N GLY A 79 5.17 -5.07 0.96
CA GLY A 79 3.74 -5.06 1.26
C GLY A 79 3.03 -6.36 0.84
N ALA A 80 3.38 -6.90 -0.33
CA ALA A 80 2.85 -8.18 -0.81
C ALA A 80 3.29 -9.35 0.10
N THR A 81 4.56 -9.38 0.54
CA THR A 81 5.05 -10.40 1.47
C THR A 81 4.33 -10.32 2.83
N ALA A 82 4.13 -9.11 3.37
CA ALA A 82 3.37 -8.91 4.60
C ALA A 82 1.92 -9.42 4.46
N CYS A 83 1.28 -9.18 3.32
CA CYS A 83 -0.06 -9.69 2.99
C CYS A 83 -0.09 -11.23 2.98
N GLN A 84 0.89 -11.87 2.35
CA GLN A 84 0.98 -13.33 2.28
C GLN A 84 1.18 -13.97 3.65
N LEU A 85 1.99 -13.34 4.52
CA LEU A 85 2.18 -13.77 5.90
C LEU A 85 0.91 -13.63 6.73
N LEU A 86 0.21 -12.49 6.62
CA LEU A 86 -1.06 -12.26 7.30
C LEU A 86 -2.15 -13.24 6.84
N ALA A 87 -2.20 -13.55 5.54
CA ALA A 87 -3.14 -14.51 4.98
C ALA A 87 -2.92 -15.93 5.49
N ARG A 88 -1.65 -16.32 5.68
CA ARG A 88 -1.29 -17.60 6.32
C ARG A 88 -1.71 -17.62 7.79
N TYR A 89 -1.43 -16.54 8.53
CA TYR A 89 -1.78 -16.42 9.94
C TYR A 89 -3.29 -16.54 10.19
N GLN A 90 -4.12 -15.89 9.37
CA GLN A 90 -5.57 -16.04 9.50
C GLN A 90 -6.07 -17.45 9.20
N ARG A 91 -5.55 -18.10 8.14
CA ARG A 91 -5.91 -19.50 7.86
C ARG A 91 -5.59 -20.44 9.02
N ASP A 92 -4.47 -20.20 9.70
CA ASP A 92 -4.08 -20.97 10.87
C ASP A 92 -5.00 -20.68 12.06
N ALA A 93 -5.41 -19.42 12.26
CA ALA A 93 -6.40 -19.03 13.29
C ALA A 93 -7.77 -19.69 13.05
N ASP A 94 -8.30 -19.65 11.83
CA ASP A 94 -9.56 -20.30 11.46
C ASP A 94 -9.53 -21.83 11.68
N ARG A 95 -8.36 -22.45 11.43
CA ARG A 95 -8.16 -23.89 11.62
C ARG A 95 -8.15 -24.29 13.10
N VAL A 96 -7.61 -23.44 13.97
CA VAL A 96 -7.62 -23.65 15.43
C VAL A 96 -9.06 -23.56 15.94
N ASP A 97 -9.82 -22.55 15.54
CA ASP A 97 -11.22 -22.37 15.94
C ASP A 97 -12.08 -23.57 15.52
N ALA A 98 -11.91 -24.06 14.29
CA ALA A 98 -12.61 -25.26 13.80
C ALA A 98 -12.28 -26.52 14.63
N LYS A 99 -11.03 -26.66 15.08
CA LYS A 99 -10.60 -27.79 15.92
C LYS A 99 -11.17 -27.67 17.34
N THR A 100 -11.25 -26.47 17.90
CA THR A 100 -11.87 -26.21 19.20
C THR A 100 -13.36 -26.52 19.20
N ILE A 101 -14.09 -26.16 18.14
CA ILE A 101 -15.52 -26.51 17.99
C ILE A 101 -15.72 -28.03 17.92
N GLN A 102 -14.79 -28.75 17.29
CA GLN A 102 -14.88 -30.20 17.16
C GLN A 102 -14.38 -30.98 18.40
N GLU A 103 -13.49 -30.38 19.21
CA GLU A 103 -13.01 -30.95 20.48
C GLU A 103 -13.90 -30.61 21.67
N GLN A 104 -14.80 -29.63 21.58
CA GLN A 104 -15.91 -29.54 22.52
C GLN A 104 -16.75 -30.81 22.39
N PRO A 105 -16.76 -31.71 23.40
CA PRO A 105 -17.66 -32.84 23.37
C PRO A 105 -19.05 -32.26 23.25
N SER A 106 -19.85 -32.83 22.35
CA SER A 106 -21.30 -32.72 22.42
C SER A 106 -21.72 -33.22 23.80
N ASP A 107 -21.65 -32.36 24.81
CA ASP A 107 -22.28 -32.53 26.11
C ASP A 107 -23.77 -32.46 25.82
N GLY A 108 -24.26 -33.63 25.42
CA GLY A 108 -25.64 -33.90 25.10
C GLY A 108 -26.46 -33.67 26.35
N ARG A 109 -27.04 -32.49 26.42
CA ARG A 109 -28.29 -32.27 27.13
C ARG A 109 -29.44 -32.89 26.37
#